data_AF-A0A8C7J1Q9-F1
#
_entry.id   AF-A0A8C7J1Q9-F1
#
_cell.length_a   1.000
_cell.length_b   1.000
_cell.length_c   1.000
_cell.angle_alpha   90.00
_cell.angle_beta   90.00
_cell.angle_gamma   90.00
#
_symmetry.space_group_name_H-M   'P 1'
#
loop_
_entity.id
_entity.type
_entity.pdbx_description
1 polymer ?
#
loop_
_entity_poly.entity_id
_entity_poly.type
_entity_poly.pdbx_seq_one_letter_code
_entity_poly.pdbx_strand_id
1 'polypeptide(L)'
;MFKSPNQVIHVISTGGPCRAFLGINKEYLFTGRLNTDGTVHVKMCDFIQPWGALSNTQMRSLTLRYQSGCDCTIIRCTSIPCPISTSHECLWMDIGQSGPWDNIACIKGGDGSCAW
;
A
#
# COMPACT_ATOMS: atom_id res chain seq x y z
N MET A 1 1.73 3.23 -14.99
CA MET A 1 1.67 4.10 -13.78
C MET A 1 0.27 4.01 -13.21
N PHE A 2 0.11 3.66 -11.92
CA PHE A 2 -1.21 3.42 -11.30
C PHE A 2 -1.80 4.66 -10.63
N LYS A 3 -0.96 5.49 -10.00
CA LYS A 3 -1.36 6.72 -9.33
C LYS A 3 -0.22 7.73 -9.42
N SER A 4 -0.48 8.91 -9.98
CA SER A 4 0.47 10.04 -10.03
C SER A 4 -0.26 11.30 -10.53
N PRO A 5 0.12 12.50 -10.08
CA PRO A 5 -0.43 13.76 -10.58
C PRO A 5 0.13 14.13 -11.96
N ASN A 6 -0.15 13.37 -13.03
CA ASN A 6 0.23 13.64 -14.44
C ASN A 6 1.67 14.16 -14.69
N GLN A 7 2.58 13.99 -13.74
CA GLN A 7 3.95 14.43 -13.78
C GLN A 7 4.84 13.26 -14.19
N VAL A 8 5.87 13.58 -14.96
CA VAL A 8 6.84 12.60 -15.43
C VAL A 8 7.76 12.23 -14.27
N ILE A 9 7.92 10.93 -14.03
CA ILE A 9 8.94 10.41 -13.11
C ILE A 9 10.25 10.34 -13.89
N HIS A 10 11.23 11.14 -13.50
CA HIS A 10 12.54 11.15 -14.12
C HIS A 10 13.45 10.07 -13.52
N VAL A 11 13.43 9.94 -12.19
CA VAL A 11 14.32 9.04 -11.45
C VAL A 11 13.60 8.49 -10.23
N ILE A 12 13.78 7.19 -9.96
CA ILE A 12 13.50 6.57 -8.68
C ILE A 12 14.83 6.35 -7.97
N SER A 13 14.98 6.91 -6.77
CA SER A 13 16.23 6.83 -6.00
C SER A 13 15.99 6.32 -4.59
N THR A 14 16.99 5.63 -4.04
CA THR A 14 17.00 5.10 -2.67
C THR A 14 18.39 5.32 -2.08
N GLY A 15 18.47 5.61 -0.79
CA GLY A 15 19.72 6.02 -0.16
C GLY A 15 19.57 6.24 1.35
N GLY A 16 20.69 6.54 2.02
CA GLY A 16 20.72 6.74 3.47
C GLY A 16 20.56 5.44 4.28
N PRO A 17 20.30 5.55 5.59
CA PRO A 17 20.27 4.40 6.51
C PRO A 17 19.07 3.46 6.26
N CYS A 18 17.96 3.98 5.72
CA CYS A 18 16.76 3.21 5.42
C CYS A 18 16.63 2.93 3.92
N ARG A 19 17.74 2.72 3.21
CA ARG A 19 17.71 2.42 1.77
C ARG A 19 16.98 1.10 1.50
N ALA A 20 16.14 1.10 0.48
CA ALA A 20 15.63 -0.12 -0.13
C ALA A 20 16.75 -0.85 -0.90
N PHE A 21 16.79 -2.18 -0.79
CA PHE A 21 17.69 -3.04 -1.55
C PHE A 21 16.95 -3.61 -2.76
N LEU A 22 17.45 -3.34 -3.96
CA LEU A 22 16.81 -3.71 -5.22
C LEU A 22 17.69 -4.68 -6.00
N GLY A 23 17.06 -5.66 -6.64
CA GLY A 23 17.72 -6.55 -7.59
C GLY A 23 17.77 -5.93 -8.98
N ILE A 24 18.84 -6.22 -9.72
CA ILE A 24 18.99 -5.82 -11.12
C ILE A 24 18.07 -6.70 -12.00
N ASN A 25 17.55 -6.15 -13.09
CA ASN A 25 16.69 -6.85 -14.06
C ASN A 25 15.43 -7.48 -13.46
N LYS A 26 14.80 -6.80 -12.49
CA LYS A 26 13.53 -7.19 -11.90
C LYS A 26 12.50 -6.09 -12.04
N GLU A 27 11.26 -6.48 -12.22
CA GLU A 27 10.11 -5.59 -12.18
C GLU A 27 9.62 -5.42 -10.75
N TYR A 28 9.27 -4.18 -10.39
CA TYR A 28 8.84 -3.83 -9.05
C TYR A 28 7.61 -2.93 -9.12
N LEU A 29 6.72 -3.11 -8.15
CA LEU A 29 5.79 -2.06 -7.76
C LEU A 29 6.47 -1.17 -6.73
N PHE A 30 6.50 0.13 -7.00
CA PHE A 30 6.97 1.15 -6.07
C PHE A 30 5.81 2.02 -5.61
N THR A 31 5.73 2.25 -4.30
CA THR A 31 5.03 3.41 -3.74
C THR A 31 6.04 4.40 -3.20
N GLY A 32 5.69 5.67 -3.22
CA GLY A 32 6.59 6.72 -2.76
C GLY A 32 6.02 8.11 -3.02
N ARG A 33 6.77 9.11 -2.59
CA ARG A 33 6.41 10.53 -2.78
C ARG A 33 7.12 11.07 -4.02
N LEU A 34 6.35 11.67 -4.92
CA LEU A 34 6.89 12.44 -6.03
C LEU A 34 7.29 13.83 -5.55
N ASN A 35 8.54 14.19 -5.78
CA ASN A 35 9.08 15.51 -5.51
C ASN A 35 8.84 16.46 -6.69
N THR A 36 8.95 17.76 -6.46
CA THR A 36 8.71 18.81 -7.45
C THR A 36 9.69 18.78 -8.64
N ASP A 37 10.85 18.15 -8.47
CA ASP A 37 11.87 17.96 -9.50
C ASP A 37 11.65 16.67 -10.34
N GLY A 38 10.53 15.97 -10.13
CA GLY A 38 10.20 14.73 -10.81
C GLY A 38 10.96 13.51 -10.30
N THR A 39 11.64 13.62 -9.16
CA THR A 39 12.27 12.48 -8.48
C THR A 39 11.30 11.79 -7.52
N VAL A 40 11.37 10.47 -7.45
CA VAL A 40 10.70 9.69 -6.40
C VAL A 40 11.78 9.10 -5.51
N HIS A 41 11.79 9.51 -4.24
CA HIS A 41 12.68 8.91 -3.26
C HIS A 41 11.94 7.81 -2.48
N VAL A 42 12.44 6.58 -2.57
CA VAL A 42 11.87 5.41 -1.90
C VAL A 42 12.80 4.91 -0.78
N LYS A 43 12.20 4.38 0.27
CA LYS A 43 12.84 3.87 1.49
C LYS A 43 12.36 2.45 1.77
N MET A 44 13.08 1.76 2.66
CA MET A 44 12.76 0.40 3.07
C MET A 44 11.34 0.22 3.62
N CYS A 45 10.75 1.26 4.23
CA CYS A 45 9.40 1.22 4.77
C CYS A 45 8.29 1.48 3.74
N ASP A 46 8.64 1.91 2.53
CA ASP A 46 7.67 2.06 1.45
C ASP A 46 7.24 0.68 0.93
N PHE A 47 6.08 0.62 0.27
CA PHE A 47 5.60 -0.63 -0.32
C PHE A 47 6.34 -0.89 -1.63
N ILE A 48 7.47 -1.58 -1.52
CA ILE A 48 8.34 -1.98 -2.62
C ILE A 48 8.30 -3.50 -2.71
N GLN A 49 7.64 -4.03 -3.74
CA GLN A 49 7.50 -5.47 -3.93
C GLN A 49 7.87 -5.88 -5.35
N PRO A 50 8.56 -7.02 -5.55
CA PRO A 50 8.72 -7.59 -6.88
C PRO A 50 7.33 -7.80 -7.51
N TRP A 51 7.19 -7.45 -8.79
CA TRP A 51 5.89 -7.50 -9.48
C TRP A 51 5.26 -8.90 -9.42
N GLY A 52 6.08 -9.95 -9.62
CA GLY A 52 5.63 -11.35 -9.54
C GLY A 52 5.36 -11.88 -8.12
N ALA A 53 5.62 -11.10 -7.07
CA ALA A 53 5.29 -11.46 -5.69
C ALA A 53 3.90 -10.97 -5.26
N LEU A 54 3.27 -10.10 -6.04
CA LEU A 54 1.92 -9.60 -5.77
C LEU A 54 0.88 -10.68 -6.07
N SER A 55 -0.16 -10.76 -5.24
CA SER A 55 -1.31 -11.60 -5.54
C SER A 55 -2.09 -11.04 -6.74
N ASN A 56 -2.84 -11.91 -7.44
CA ASN A 56 -3.76 -11.47 -8.50
C ASN A 56 -4.75 -10.41 -8.02
N THR A 57 -5.17 -10.49 -6.75
CA THR A 57 -6.10 -9.53 -6.14
C THR A 57 -5.42 -8.19 -5.90
N GLN A 58 -4.17 -8.18 -5.42
CA GLN A 58 -3.39 -6.96 -5.24
C GLN A 58 -3.18 -6.25 -6.58
N MET A 59 -2.75 -6.99 -7.60
CA MET A 59 -2.54 -6.44 -8.95
C MET A 59 -3.81 -5.80 -9.51
N ARG A 60 -4.96 -6.47 -9.40
CA ARG A 60 -6.26 -5.93 -9.84
C ARG A 60 -6.69 -4.73 -9.02
N SER A 61 -6.41 -4.73 -7.72
CA SER A 61 -6.85 -3.66 -6.81
C SER A 61 -6.11 -2.34 -7.02
N LEU A 62 -4.90 -2.37 -7.61
CA LEU A 62 -4.14 -1.17 -8.00
C LEU A 62 -4.95 -0.22 -8.89
N THR A 63 -5.81 -0.75 -9.76
CA THR A 63 -6.65 0.04 -10.67
C THR A 63 -8.12 0.07 -10.27
N LEU A 64 -8.62 -0.96 -9.56
CA LEU A 64 -10.05 -1.13 -9.34
C LEU A 64 -10.55 -0.73 -7.95
N ARG A 65 -9.74 -0.88 -6.89
CA ARG A 65 -10.26 -0.88 -5.51
C ARG A 65 -9.54 0.07 -4.56
N TYR A 66 -8.21 0.13 -4.60
CA TYR A 66 -7.48 0.89 -3.58
C TYR A 66 -7.80 2.38 -3.57
N GLN A 67 -8.16 2.95 -4.73
CA GLN A 67 -8.54 4.35 -4.81
C GLN A 67 -9.88 4.64 -4.12
N SER A 68 -10.88 3.75 -4.22
CA SER A 68 -12.17 3.93 -3.52
C SER A 68 -12.08 3.67 -2.02
N GLY A 69 -11.09 2.88 -1.58
CA GLY A 69 -10.79 2.65 -0.18
C GLY A 69 -9.96 3.74 0.51
N CYS A 70 -9.47 4.76 -0.21
CA CYS A 70 -8.62 5.81 0.38
C CYS A 70 -9.33 6.67 1.45
N ASP A 71 -10.66 6.70 1.44
CA ASP A 71 -11.48 7.36 2.48
C ASP A 71 -11.56 6.53 3.79
N CYS A 72 -11.19 5.26 3.73
CA CYS A 72 -11.20 4.34 4.87
C CYS A 72 -9.83 4.28 5.54
N THR A 73 -9.81 4.09 6.85
CA THR A 73 -8.55 3.94 7.61
C THR A 73 -8.35 2.48 8.00
N ILE A 74 -7.18 1.93 7.73
CA ILE A 74 -6.82 0.59 8.24
C ILE A 74 -6.11 0.77 9.58
N ILE A 75 -6.70 0.26 10.65
CA ILE A 75 -6.11 0.30 11.99
C ILE A 75 -5.43 -1.05 12.29
N ARG A 76 -4.19 -1.00 12.79
CA ARG A 76 -3.43 -2.22 13.10
C ARG A 76 -3.66 -2.67 14.54
N CYS A 77 -3.86 -3.97 14.73
CA CYS A 77 -3.79 -4.62 16.03
C CYS A 77 -2.52 -5.46 16.11
N THR A 78 -1.54 -4.97 16.86
CA THR A 78 -0.24 -5.64 17.07
C THR A 78 -0.16 -6.41 18.39
N SER A 79 -1.14 -6.24 19.28
CA SER A 79 -1.26 -6.93 20.56
C SER A 79 -2.70 -6.90 21.09
N ILE A 80 -3.11 -7.91 21.87
CA ILE A 80 -4.45 -7.98 22.49
C ILE A 80 -4.43 -7.22 23.84
N PRO A 81 -5.47 -6.44 24.18
CA PRO A 81 -6.70 -6.21 23.41
C PRO A 81 -6.49 -5.25 22.24
N CYS A 82 -7.18 -5.51 21.12
CA CYS A 82 -7.12 -4.67 19.93
C CYS A 82 -7.83 -3.32 20.13
N PRO A 83 -7.45 -2.26 19.39
CA PRO A 83 -8.20 -1.02 19.34
C PRO A 83 -9.64 -1.25 18.86
N ILE A 84 -10.59 -0.48 19.41
CA ILE A 84 -11.98 -0.49 18.96
C ILE A 84 -12.06 0.30 17.65
N SER A 85 -12.48 -0.35 16.56
CA SER A 85 -12.70 0.29 15.25
C SER A 85 -14.01 1.08 15.21
N THR A 86 -14.00 2.21 14.51
CA THR A 86 -15.19 2.99 14.14
C THR A 86 -15.78 2.53 12.81
N SER A 87 -16.91 3.12 12.39
CA SER A 87 -17.56 2.81 11.11
C SER A 87 -16.73 3.15 9.87
N HIS A 88 -15.66 3.94 10.00
CA HIS A 88 -14.77 4.32 8.89
C HIS A 88 -13.42 3.58 8.91
N GLU A 89 -13.31 2.54 9.75
CA GLU A 89 -12.06 1.83 9.99
C GLU A 89 -12.18 0.33 9.76
N CYS A 90 -11.14 -0.27 9.19
CA CYS A 90 -11.00 -1.71 9.10
C CYS A 90 -9.86 -2.20 10.00
N LEU A 91 -10.17 -3.13 10.90
CA LEU A 91 -9.18 -3.71 11.82
C LEU A 91 -8.30 -4.74 11.10
N TRP A 92 -6.98 -4.50 11.08
CA TRP A 92 -5.96 -5.42 10.58
C TRP A 92 -5.28 -6.12 11.75
N MET A 93 -5.48 -7.43 11.87
CA MET A 93 -4.82 -8.26 12.87
C MET A 93 -3.37 -8.57 12.44
N ASP A 94 -2.42 -7.83 13.01
CA ASP A 94 -0.98 -7.94 12.75
C ASP A 94 -0.26 -8.60 13.94
N ILE A 95 -0.85 -9.68 14.46
CA ILE A 95 -0.36 -10.47 15.61
C ILE A 95 0.34 -11.78 15.17
N GLY A 96 1.00 -11.76 14.01
CA GLY A 96 1.67 -12.95 13.45
C GLY A 96 0.74 -13.99 12.84
N GLN A 97 -0.54 -13.68 12.67
CA GLN A 97 -1.47 -14.52 11.91
C GLN A 97 -1.38 -14.21 10.42
N SER A 98 -1.22 -15.23 9.59
CA SER A 98 -1.43 -15.13 8.14
C SER A 98 -2.93 -14.97 7.88
N GLY A 99 -3.39 -13.73 7.85
CA GLY A 99 -4.76 -13.41 7.40
C GLY A 99 -4.84 -13.36 5.88
N PRO A 100 -6.05 -13.24 5.30
CA PRO A 100 -6.28 -13.16 3.87
C PRO A 100 -5.87 -11.79 3.28
N TRP A 101 -4.91 -11.09 3.90
CA TRP A 101 -4.53 -9.69 3.64
C TRP A 101 -4.14 -9.43 2.19
N ASP A 102 -3.57 -10.42 1.52
CA ASP A 102 -3.20 -10.33 0.10
C ASP A 102 -4.42 -10.37 -0.84
N ASN A 103 -5.61 -10.73 -0.35
CA ASN A 103 -6.82 -10.95 -1.16
C ASN A 103 -8.03 -10.10 -0.74
N ILE A 104 -7.86 -9.17 0.21
CA ILE A 104 -8.93 -8.29 0.69
C ILE A 104 -8.50 -6.83 0.62
N ALA A 105 -9.47 -5.91 0.66
CA ALA A 105 -9.19 -4.48 0.63
C ALA A 105 -10.27 -3.74 1.41
N CYS A 106 -9.86 -2.90 2.35
CA CYS A 106 -10.80 -2.03 3.07
C CYS A 106 -11.40 -1.00 2.11
N ILE A 107 -12.71 -1.09 1.87
CA ILE A 107 -13.46 -0.26 0.91
C ILE A 107 -14.66 0.39 1.58
N LYS A 108 -15.05 1.55 1.04
CA LYS A 108 -16.23 2.29 1.47
C LYS A 108 -17.50 1.69 0.83
N GLY A 109 -18.45 1.28 1.67
CA GLY A 109 -19.78 0.83 1.28
C GLY A 109 -20.70 2.00 0.87
N GLY A 110 -21.85 1.65 0.30
CA GLY A 110 -22.85 2.64 -0.13
C GLY A 110 -23.51 3.41 1.02
N ASP A 111 -23.48 2.85 2.23
CA ASP A 111 -23.93 3.46 3.48
C ASP A 111 -22.85 4.39 4.11
N GLY A 112 -21.67 4.48 3.49
CA GLY A 112 -20.54 5.28 3.97
C GLY A 112 -19.67 4.60 5.02
N SER A 113 -20.00 3.36 5.42
CA SER A 113 -19.16 2.56 6.32
C SER A 113 -18.01 1.88 5.57
N CYS A 114 -16.97 1.46 6.29
CA CYS A 114 -15.79 0.80 5.73
C CYS A 114 -15.75 -0.67 6.17
N ALA A 115 -15.48 -1.56 5.21
CA ALA A 115 -15.39 -2.98 5.45
C ALA A 115 -14.32 -3.63 4.54
N TRP A 116 -13.83 -4.80 4.95
CA TRP A 116 -12.84 -5.61 4.22
C TRP A 116 -13.39 -6.26 2.96
#